data_AF-A0A7W6TB38-F1
#
_entry.id   AF-A0A7W6TB38-F1
#
_cell.length_a   1.000
_cell.length_b   1.000
_cell.length_c   1.000
_cell.angle_alpha   90.00
_cell.angle_beta   90.00
_cell.angle_gamma   90.00
#
_symmetry.space_group_name_H-M   'P 1'
#
loop_
_entity.id
_entity.type
_entity.pdbx_description
1 polymer ?
#
loop_
_entity_poly.entity_id
_entity_poly.type
_entity_poly.pdbx_seq_one_letter_code
_entity_poly.pdbx_strand_id
1 'polypeptide(L)'
;MPNKSPRKFDREFKLEAVRRLLAGETVRALSDELTVLRKDLYSWRKLFRAGGAEALRPLGRPRKDDGVLTAKVKKRAREVAAGDPRIAELERKVGQQQIELDFFRQALRRVREARRPNAGPGATGSTRSSKR
;
A
#
# COMPACT_ATOMS: atom_id res chain seq x y z
N MET A 1 39.33 -18.28 -18.09
CA MET A 1 38.19 -17.56 -17.46
C MET A 1 37.67 -18.39 -16.30
N PRO A 2 37.84 -17.98 -15.03
CA PRO A 2 37.36 -18.77 -13.90
C PRO A 2 35.83 -18.88 -13.98
N ASN A 3 35.36 -20.12 -14.12
CA ASN A 3 33.96 -20.47 -14.30
C ASN A 3 33.20 -20.13 -13.00
N LYS A 4 32.39 -19.06 -13.01
CA LYS A 4 31.67 -18.59 -11.82
C LYS A 4 30.52 -19.56 -11.53
N SER A 5 30.75 -20.49 -10.61
CA SER A 5 29.68 -21.22 -9.93
C SER A 5 28.61 -20.21 -9.46
N PRO A 6 27.32 -20.47 -9.68
CA PRO A 6 26.27 -19.54 -9.25
C PRO A 6 26.35 -19.38 -7.73
N ARG A 7 26.62 -18.16 -7.26
CA ARG A 7 26.63 -17.84 -5.82
C ARG A 7 25.25 -18.14 -5.25
N LYS A 8 25.17 -19.08 -4.33
CA LYS A 8 23.94 -19.44 -3.64
C LYS A 8 23.74 -18.48 -2.47
N PHE A 9 22.81 -17.55 -2.62
CA PHE A 9 22.37 -16.69 -1.53
C PHE A 9 21.16 -17.30 -0.85
N ASP A 10 21.17 -17.29 0.47
CA ASP A 10 20.04 -17.77 1.27
C ASP A 10 18.80 -16.87 1.11
N ARG A 11 17.61 -17.42 1.34
CA ARG A 11 16.33 -16.71 1.17
C ARG A 11 16.23 -15.52 2.12
N GLU A 12 16.65 -15.68 3.37
CA GLU A 12 16.59 -14.60 4.36
C GLU A 12 17.49 -13.44 3.97
N PHE A 13 18.70 -13.74 3.50
CA PHE A 13 19.64 -12.75 2.99
C PHE A 13 19.07 -11.95 1.81
N LYS A 14 18.43 -12.64 0.84
CA LYS A 14 17.77 -11.96 -0.29
C LYS A 14 16.62 -11.07 0.16
N LEU A 15 15.83 -11.52 1.14
CA LEU A 15 14.70 -10.75 1.67
C LEU A 15 15.18 -9.47 2.34
N GLU A 16 16.23 -9.56 3.15
CA GLU A 16 16.78 -8.41 3.84
C GLU A 16 17.36 -7.38 2.85
N ALA A 17 18.14 -7.85 1.86
CA ALA A 17 18.63 -6.98 0.79
C ALA A 17 17.49 -6.27 0.03
N VAL A 18 16.38 -6.96 -0.22
CA VAL A 18 15.22 -6.36 -0.90
C VAL A 18 14.44 -5.40 0.00
N ARG A 19 14.32 -5.68 1.31
CA ARG A 19 13.72 -4.73 2.26
C ARG A 19 14.47 -3.41 2.27
N ARG A 20 15.80 -3.45 2.34
CA ARG A 20 16.67 -2.26 2.25
C ARG A 20 16.51 -1.51 0.92
N LEU A 21 16.44 -2.24 -0.20
CA LEU A 21 16.14 -1.65 -1.51
C LEU A 21 14.76 -0.98 -1.60
N LEU A 22 13.76 -1.48 -0.86
CA LEU A 22 12.42 -0.90 -0.80
C LEU A 22 12.35 0.28 0.17
N ALA A 23 13.19 0.28 1.21
CA ALA A 23 13.38 1.41 2.12
C ALA A 23 14.08 2.61 1.45
N GLY A 24 14.61 2.43 0.24
CA GLY A 24 15.15 3.51 -0.59
C GLY A 24 16.67 3.58 -0.63
N GLU A 25 17.36 2.60 -0.04
CA GLU A 25 18.83 2.52 -0.12
C GLU A 25 19.31 2.34 -1.56
N THR A 26 20.47 2.93 -1.87
CA THR A 26 21.00 2.89 -3.23
C THR A 26 21.57 1.51 -3.56
N VAL A 27 21.28 1.01 -4.76
CA VAL A 27 21.78 -0.29 -5.25
C VAL A 27 23.30 -0.36 -5.22
N ARG A 28 23.99 0.77 -5.41
CA ARG A 28 25.45 0.85 -5.34
C ARG A 28 25.96 0.61 -3.92
N ALA A 29 25.43 1.34 -2.94
CA ALA A 29 25.81 1.16 -1.53
C ALA A 29 25.60 -0.29 -1.07
N LEU A 30 24.42 -0.87 -1.38
CA LEU A 30 24.11 -2.26 -1.03
C LEU A 30 24.98 -3.29 -1.75
N SER A 31 25.39 -3.01 -2.99
CA SER A 31 26.29 -3.89 -3.74
C SER A 31 27.69 -3.92 -3.12
N ASP A 32 28.17 -2.76 -2.68
CA ASP A 32 29.48 -2.59 -2.07
C ASP A 32 29.48 -3.19 -0.63
N GLU A 33 28.44 -2.94 0.17
CA GLU A 33 28.28 -3.46 1.54
C GLU A 33 28.08 -4.99 1.57
N LEU A 34 27.15 -5.51 0.77
CA LEU A 34 26.80 -6.93 0.79
C LEU A 34 27.71 -7.78 -0.09
N THR A 35 28.64 -7.17 -0.84
CA THR A 35 29.49 -7.81 -1.86
C THR A 35 28.70 -8.59 -2.94
N VAL A 36 27.45 -8.17 -3.16
CA VAL A 36 26.51 -8.75 -4.14
C VAL A 36 26.61 -7.96 -5.44
N LEU A 37 26.47 -8.62 -6.60
CA LEU A 37 26.43 -7.91 -7.86
C LEU A 37 25.13 -7.10 -7.97
N ARG A 38 25.22 -5.85 -8.45
CA ARG A 38 24.06 -4.99 -8.73
C ARG A 38 22.99 -5.69 -9.58
N LYS A 39 23.40 -6.52 -10.54
CA LYS A 39 22.50 -7.33 -11.39
C LYS A 39 21.60 -8.26 -10.57
N ASP A 40 22.13 -8.87 -9.52
CA ASP A 40 21.37 -9.77 -8.64
C ASP A 40 20.36 -8.99 -7.80
N LEU A 41 20.76 -7.83 -7.27
CA LEU A 41 19.88 -6.91 -6.55
C LEU A 41 18.69 -6.43 -7.42
N TYR A 42 18.93 -6.07 -8.68
CA TYR A 42 17.86 -5.73 -9.62
C TYR A 42 16.92 -6.91 -9.90
N SER A 43 17.49 -8.11 -10.07
CA SER A 43 16.72 -9.33 -10.29
C SER A 43 15.83 -9.65 -9.09
N TRP A 44 16.37 -9.57 -7.87
CA TRP A 44 15.62 -9.83 -6.63
C TRP A 44 14.50 -8.80 -6.43
N ARG A 45 14.77 -7.51 -6.63
CA ARG A 45 13.73 -6.47 -6.57
C ARG A 45 12.59 -6.73 -7.55
N LYS A 46 12.92 -7.16 -8.78
CA LYS A 46 11.95 -7.50 -9.81
C LYS A 46 11.11 -8.73 -9.42
N LEU A 47 11.75 -9.78 -8.93
CA LEU A 47 11.07 -11.00 -8.47
C LEU A 47 10.15 -10.72 -7.27
N PHE A 48 10.62 -9.93 -6.31
CA PHE A 48 9.83 -9.54 -5.14
C PHE A 48 8.60 -8.71 -5.52
N ARG A 49 8.73 -7.75 -6.45
CA ARG A 49 7.58 -7.00 -6.96
C ARG A 49 6.56 -7.88 -7.68
N ALA A 50 7.00 -8.97 -8.30
CA ALA A 50 6.12 -9.87 -9.01
C ALA A 50 5.37 -10.82 -8.06
N GLY A 51 6.05 -11.43 -7.08
CA GLY A 51 5.48 -12.51 -6.26
C GLY A 51 5.81 -12.46 -4.77
N GLY A 52 6.26 -11.32 -4.26
CA GLY A 52 6.58 -11.11 -2.85
C GLY A 52 7.75 -11.98 -2.36
N ALA A 53 7.74 -12.27 -1.06
CA ALA A 53 8.81 -13.04 -0.40
C ALA A 53 8.95 -14.48 -0.94
N GLU A 54 7.84 -15.07 -1.40
CA GLU A 54 7.80 -16.42 -1.97
C GLU A 54 8.50 -16.55 -3.32
N ALA A 55 8.68 -15.43 -4.04
CA ALA A 55 9.40 -15.40 -5.31
C ALA A 55 10.93 -15.37 -5.15
N LEU A 56 11.45 -15.05 -3.96
CA LEU A 56 12.89 -14.96 -3.68
C LEU A 56 13.53 -16.29 -3.24
N ARG A 57 13.12 -17.40 -3.86
CA ARG A 57 13.69 -18.73 -3.55
C ARG A 57 15.20 -18.80 -3.86
N PRO A 58 15.97 -19.66 -3.16
CA PRO A 58 17.38 -19.89 -3.46
C PRO A 58 17.53 -20.37 -4.91
N LEU A 59 18.51 -19.84 -5.63
CA LEU A 59 18.69 -20.12 -7.05
C LEU A 59 19.24 -21.54 -7.23
N GLY A 60 18.37 -22.44 -7.71
CA GLY A 60 18.65 -23.81 -8.12
C GLY A 60 17.81 -24.14 -9.37
N ARG A 61 18.16 -25.23 -10.09
CA ARG A 61 17.46 -25.67 -11.31
C ARG A 61 15.94 -25.60 -11.10
N PRO A 62 15.18 -24.90 -11.95
CA PRO A 62 13.74 -24.82 -11.76
C PRO A 62 13.16 -26.22 -11.74
N ARG A 63 12.46 -26.59 -10.65
CA ARG A 63 11.61 -27.77 -10.64
C ARG A 63 10.46 -27.53 -11.62
N LYS A 64 9.88 -28.60 -12.16
CA LYS A 64 8.83 -28.56 -13.20
C LYS A 64 7.62 -27.68 -12.78
N ASP A 65 7.43 -27.58 -11.48
CA ASP A 65 6.47 -26.77 -10.72
C ASP A 65 6.76 -25.25 -10.73
N ASP A 66 7.99 -24.81 -11.01
CA ASP A 66 8.36 -23.39 -11.05
C ASP A 66 7.83 -22.66 -12.29
N GLY A 67 7.62 -23.39 -13.40
CA GLY A 67 6.89 -22.87 -14.56
C GLY A 67 5.45 -22.51 -14.21
N VAL A 68 4.82 -23.30 -13.34
CA VAL A 68 3.45 -23.06 -12.88
C VAL A 68 3.39 -21.88 -11.93
N LEU A 69 4.34 -21.76 -10.99
CA LEU A 69 4.41 -20.62 -10.07
C LEU A 69 4.70 -19.30 -10.80
N THR A 70 5.66 -19.29 -11.73
CA THR A 70 5.96 -18.10 -12.53
C THR A 70 4.81 -17.73 -13.47
N ALA A 71 4.09 -18.70 -14.03
CA ALA A 71 2.86 -18.45 -14.79
C ALA A 71 1.74 -17.90 -13.89
N LYS A 72 1.54 -18.43 -12.68
CA LYS A 72 0.56 -17.94 -11.69
C LYS A 72 0.87 -16.52 -11.23
N VAL A 73 2.14 -16.22 -11.00
CA VAL A 73 2.63 -14.88 -10.64
C VAL A 73 2.43 -13.91 -11.80
N LYS A 74 2.77 -14.29 -13.03
CA LYS A 74 2.49 -13.47 -14.22
C LYS A 74 0.98 -13.27 -14.44
N LYS A 75 0.15 -14.29 -14.16
CA LYS A 75 -1.30 -14.20 -14.23
C LYS A 75 -1.84 -13.22 -13.19
N ARG A 76 -1.42 -13.34 -11.93
CA ARG A 76 -1.78 -12.38 -10.87
C ARG A 76 -1.31 -10.97 -11.19
N ALA A 77 -0.08 -10.81 -11.69
CA ALA A 77 0.42 -9.49 -12.11
C ALA A 77 -0.41 -8.90 -13.27
N ARG A 78 -0.90 -9.74 -14.18
CA ARG A 78 -1.82 -9.33 -15.25
C ARG A 78 -3.22 -9.02 -14.73
N GLU A 79 -3.75 -9.80 -13.78
CA GLU A 79 -5.05 -9.54 -13.14
C GLU A 79 -5.02 -8.23 -12.34
N VAL A 80 -3.93 -7.98 -11.62
CA VAL A 80 -3.68 -6.71 -10.92
C VAL A 80 -3.52 -5.56 -11.92
N ALA A 81 -2.78 -5.76 -13.02
CA ALA A 81 -2.59 -4.73 -14.05
C ALA A 81 -3.84 -4.49 -14.92
N ALA A 82 -4.73 -5.47 -15.04
CA ALA A 82 -6.00 -5.35 -15.76
C ALA A 82 -7.03 -4.51 -15.00
N GLY A 83 -6.69 -4.04 -13.80
CA GLY A 83 -7.57 -3.24 -12.95
C GLY A 83 -8.61 -4.15 -12.31
N ASP A 84 -8.41 -4.48 -11.03
CA ASP A 84 -9.44 -5.17 -10.25
C ASP A 84 -10.66 -4.24 -10.15
N PRO A 85 -11.83 -4.61 -10.71
CA PRO A 85 -13.04 -3.77 -10.66
C PRO A 85 -13.40 -3.41 -9.21
N ARG A 86 -13.04 -4.28 -8.25
CA ARG A 86 -13.22 -4.02 -6.83
C ARG A 86 -12.37 -2.85 -6.33
N ILE A 87 -11.14 -2.70 -6.81
CA ILE A 87 -10.27 -1.58 -6.45
C ILE A 87 -10.87 -0.27 -6.99
N ALA A 88 -11.30 -0.24 -8.25
CA ALA A 88 -11.91 0.94 -8.83
C ALA A 88 -13.23 1.34 -8.12
N GLU A 89 -14.05 0.36 -7.71
CA GLU A 89 -15.22 0.60 -6.88
C GLU A 89 -14.86 1.20 -5.52
N LEU A 90 -13.82 0.66 -4.87
CA LEU A 90 -13.37 1.16 -3.58
C LEU A 90 -12.83 2.58 -3.68
N GLU A 91 -12.03 2.88 -4.71
CA GLU A 91 -11.52 4.23 -4.98
C GLU A 91 -12.66 5.23 -5.17
N ARG A 92 -13.71 4.87 -5.93
CA ARG A 92 -14.91 5.71 -6.07
C ARG A 92 -15.61 5.94 -4.73
N LYS A 93 -15.79 4.89 -3.92
CA LYS A 93 -16.41 4.99 -2.59
C LYS A 93 -15.59 5.87 -1.64
N VAL A 94 -14.27 5.76 -1.65
CA VAL A 94 -13.38 6.61 -0.86
C VAL A 94 -13.52 8.07 -1.27
N GLY A 95 -13.54 8.37 -2.57
CA GLY A 95 -13.77 9.73 -3.07
C GLY A 95 -15.12 10.30 -2.65
N GLN A 96 -16.19 9.49 -2.75
CA GLN A 96 -17.53 9.88 -2.29
C GLN A 96 -17.56 10.17 -0.78
N GLN A 97 -17.01 9.27 0.03
CA GLN A 97 -16.92 9.43 1.49
C GLN A 97 -16.14 10.68 1.88
N GLN A 98 -15.07 11.02 1.15
CA GLN A 98 -14.27 12.21 1.42
C GLN A 98 -15.10 13.50 1.21
N ILE A 99 -15.87 13.57 0.12
CA ILE A 99 -16.77 14.71 -0.15
C ILE A 99 -17.84 14.84 0.93
N GLU A 100 -18.47 13.72 1.32
CA GLU A 100 -19.48 13.71 2.38
C GLU A 100 -18.91 14.20 3.71
N LEU A 101 -17.73 13.71 4.10
CA LEU A 101 -17.04 14.14 5.32
C LEU A 101 -16.73 15.65 5.29
N ASP A 102 -16.26 16.17 4.17
CA ASP A 102 -15.94 17.59 4.04
C ASP A 102 -17.19 18.48 4.07
N PHE A 103 -18.29 18.03 3.47
CA PHE A 103 -19.60 18.67 3.60
C PHE A 103 -20.07 18.71 5.06
N PHE A 104 -20.05 17.57 5.77
CA PHE A 104 -20.48 17.51 7.16
C PHE A 104 -19.61 18.38 8.08
N ARG A 105 -18.29 18.40 7.86
CA ARG A 105 -17.37 19.29 8.60
C ARG A 105 -17.72 20.75 8.41
N GLN A 106 -18.02 21.18 7.18
CA GLN A 106 -18.42 22.56 6.90
C GLN A 106 -19.78 22.89 7.52
N ALA A 107 -20.77 22.00 7.40
CA ALA A 107 -22.10 22.19 7.99
C ALA A 107 -22.03 22.33 9.53
N LEU A 108 -21.29 21.43 10.20
CA LEU A 108 -21.10 21.50 11.65
C LEU A 108 -20.36 22.76 12.08
N ARG A 109 -19.39 23.25 11.29
CA ARG A 109 -18.72 24.52 11.55
C ARG A 109 -19.70 25.69 11.49
N ARG A 110 -20.53 25.76 10.45
CA ARG A 110 -21.57 26.79 10.31
C ARG A 110 -22.58 26.77 11.46
N VAL A 111 -23.01 25.60 11.91
CA VAL A 111 -23.91 25.47 13.07
C VAL A 111 -23.22 25.97 14.35
N ARG A 112 -21.94 25.66 14.56
CA ARG A 112 -21.17 26.18 15.70
C ARG A 112 -21.00 27.70 15.64
N GLU A 113 -20.75 28.26 14.46
CA GLU A 113 -20.63 29.71 14.24
C GLU A 113 -21.97 30.43 14.42
N ALA A 114 -23.07 29.86 13.94
CA ALA A 114 -24.42 30.37 14.17
C ALA A 114 -24.82 30.30 15.66
N ARG A 115 -24.27 29.33 16.40
CA ARG A 115 -24.46 29.18 17.84
C ARG A 115 -23.46 30.00 18.67
N ARG A 116 -22.79 31.02 18.08
CA ARG A 116 -22.09 32.04 18.87
C ARG A 116 -22.99 32.46 20.04
N PRO A 117 -22.48 32.49 21.29
CA PRO A 117 -23.33 32.78 22.42
C PRO A 117 -23.83 34.21 22.27
N ASN A 118 -25.11 34.37 21.96
CA ASN A 118 -25.82 35.56 22.41
C ASN A 118 -25.74 35.50 23.93
N ALA A 119 -24.77 36.22 24.50
CA ALA A 119 -24.70 36.51 25.92
C ALA A 119 -25.88 37.42 26.26
N GLY A 120 -27.06 36.82 26.39
CA GLY A 120 -28.29 37.45 26.80
C GLY A 120 -29.27 36.36 27.21
N PRO A 121 -29.80 36.37 28.45
CA PRO A 121 -30.73 35.35 28.90
C PRO A 121 -32.03 35.46 28.07
N GLY A 122 -32.20 34.57 27.10
CA GLY A 122 -33.45 34.41 26.38
C GLY A 122 -34.51 33.85 27.31
N ALA A 123 -35.36 34.73 27.82
CA ALA A 123 -36.41 34.42 28.78
C ALA A 123 -37.39 33.35 28.28
N THR A 124 -37.84 32.54 29.24
CA THR A 124 -38.83 31.46 29.17
C THR A 124 -40.05 31.81 28.29
N GLY A 125 -40.25 31.05 27.22
CA GLY A 125 -41.50 31.08 26.45
C GLY A 125 -42.65 30.48 27.26
N SER A 126 -43.34 31.30 28.06
CA SER A 126 -44.56 30.91 28.78
C SER A 126 -45.71 30.78 27.79
N THR A 127 -46.19 29.56 27.55
CA THR A 127 -47.46 29.33 26.86
C THR A 127 -48.60 29.74 27.80
N ARG A 128 -49.48 30.63 27.32
CA ARG A 128 -50.64 31.13 28.09
C ARG A 128 -51.62 29.97 28.30
N SER A 129 -51.84 29.58 29.56
CA SER A 129 -52.84 28.59 29.93
C SER A 129 -54.25 29.07 29.57
N SER A 130 -54.96 28.25 28.80
CA SER A 130 -56.36 28.40 28.42
C SER A 130 -57.26 28.09 29.61
N LYS A 131 -58.26 28.94 29.88
CA LYS A 131 -59.38 28.63 30.79
C LYS A 131 -60.67 28.48 29.98
N ARG A 132 -61.41 27.43 30.33
CA ARG A 132 -62.72 27.02 29.81
C ARG A 132 -63.82 27.54 30.72
#